data_AF-A0A8D5JAI6-F1
#
_entry.id   AF-A0A8D5JAI6-F1
#
_cell.length_a   1.000
_cell.length_b   1.000
_cell.length_c   1.000
_cell.angle_alpha   90.00
_cell.angle_beta   90.00
_cell.angle_gamma   90.00
#
_symmetry.space_group_name_H-M   'P 1'
#
loop_
_entity.id
_entity.type
_entity.pdbx_description
1 polymer ?
#
loop_
_entity_poly.entity_id
_entity_poly.type
_entity_poly.pdbx_seq_one_letter_code
_entity_poly.pdbx_strand_id
1 'polypeptide(L)'
;MSCVLKLLRAVIPLGIGVIGLFSVADRLYLVNGEQYPRFMAEDVGAVEFDDLNRLQVSPCNGDPLEVYPKKDFWVLRCGYDYFHGHTFISHANPFANRIRQ
;
A
#
# COMPACT_ATOMS: atom_id res chain seq x y z
N MET A 1 -20.62 -14.25 -33.84
CA MET A 1 -19.39 -13.43 -33.66
C MET A 1 -19.67 -11.97 -33.25
N SER A 2 -20.69 -11.28 -33.78
CA SER A 2 -20.94 -9.86 -33.48
C SER A 2 -21.39 -9.53 -32.04
N CYS A 3 -22.00 -10.48 -31.31
CA CYS A 3 -22.46 -10.24 -29.93
C CYS A 3 -21.27 -10.17 -28.95
N VAL A 4 -20.31 -11.08 -29.09
CA VAL A 4 -19.08 -11.13 -28.27
C VAL A 4 -18.23 -9.87 -28.45
N LEU A 5 -18.11 -9.37 -29.68
CA LEU A 5 -17.35 -8.16 -29.98
C LEU A 5 -17.99 -6.88 -29.39
N LYS A 6 -19.32 -6.81 -29.36
CA LYS A 6 -20.05 -5.70 -28.71
C LYS A 6 -19.90 -5.75 -27.20
N LEU A 7 -19.91 -6.94 -26.61
CA LEU A 7 -19.70 -7.13 -25.17
C LEU A 7 -18.29 -6.70 -24.76
N LEU A 8 -17.26 -7.16 -25.47
CA LEU A 8 -15.87 -6.80 -25.20
C LEU A 8 -15.62 -5.29 -25.30
N ARG A 9 -16.22 -4.62 -26.30
CA ARG A 9 -16.11 -3.16 -26.47
C ARG A 9 -16.68 -2.34 -25.32
N ALA A 10 -17.64 -2.88 -24.57
CA ALA A 10 -18.21 -2.21 -23.41
C ALA A 10 -17.50 -2.62 -22.10
N VAL A 11 -17.18 -3.90 -21.94
CA VAL A 11 -16.61 -4.45 -20.70
C VAL A 11 -15.18 -4.00 -20.46
N ILE A 12 -14.34 -3.94 -21.52
CA ILE A 12 -12.93 -3.52 -21.39
C ILE A 12 -12.79 -2.08 -20.86
N PRO A 13 -13.41 -1.05 -21.47
CA PRO A 13 -13.27 0.32 -20.97
C PRO A 13 -13.94 0.51 -19.60
N LEU A 14 -15.03 -0.20 -19.33
CA LEU A 14 -15.66 -0.18 -18.01
C LEU A 14 -14.71 -0.75 -16.95
N GLY A 15 -14.06 -1.89 -17.24
CA GLY A 15 -13.07 -2.50 -16.36
C GLY A 15 -11.88 -1.57 -16.08
N ILE A 16 -11.33 -0.92 -17.12
CA ILE A 16 -10.24 0.06 -16.97
C ILE A 16 -10.71 1.25 -16.11
N GLY A 17 -11.92 1.77 -16.36
CA GLY A 17 -12.46 2.89 -15.60
C GLY A 17 -12.61 2.57 -14.11
N VAL A 18 -13.09 1.37 -13.79
CA VAL A 18 -13.23 0.89 -12.40
C VAL A 18 -11.87 0.76 -11.73
N ILE A 19 -10.88 0.14 -12.39
CA ILE A 19 -9.51 0.01 -11.85
C ILE A 19 -8.91 1.38 -11.59
N GLY A 20 -9.03 2.31 -12.54
CA GLY A 20 -8.53 3.67 -12.40
C GLY A 20 -9.16 4.42 -11.22
N LEU A 21 -10.47 4.28 -11.01
CA LEU A 21 -11.18 4.84 -9.85
C LEU A 21 -10.62 4.32 -8.52
N PHE A 22 -10.37 3.01 -8.42
CA PHE A 22 -9.78 2.43 -7.22
C PHE A 22 -8.34 2.90 -6.98
N SER A 23 -7.52 3.02 -8.03
CA SER A 23 -6.16 3.57 -7.90
C SER A 23 -6.15 5.00 -7.37
N VAL A 24 -7.08 5.85 -7.82
CA VAL A 24 -7.21 7.22 -7.34
C VAL A 24 -7.67 7.23 -5.87
N ALA A 25 -8.64 6.41 -5.51
CA ALA A 25 -9.12 6.32 -4.13
C ALA A 25 -8.02 5.83 -3.16
N ASP A 26 -7.23 4.82 -3.54
CA ASP A 26 -6.08 4.34 -2.77
C ASP A 26 -5.10 5.49 -2.49
N ARG A 27 -4.71 6.23 -3.54
CA ARG A 27 -3.77 7.35 -3.38
C ARG A 27 -4.34 8.48 -2.53
N LEU A 28 -5.61 8.82 -2.69
CA LEU A 28 -6.22 9.94 -1.97
C LEU A 28 -6.44 9.62 -0.48
N TYR A 29 -6.96 8.43 -0.17
CA TYR A 29 -7.40 8.10 1.19
C TYR A 29 -6.42 7.24 1.97
N LEU A 30 -5.74 6.30 1.34
CA LEU A 30 -4.88 5.33 2.03
C LEU A 30 -3.43 5.81 2.08
N VAL A 31 -2.93 6.37 0.98
CA VAL A 31 -1.56 6.90 0.90
C VAL A 31 -1.49 8.31 1.49
N ASN A 32 -2.29 9.24 0.97
CA ASN A 32 -2.24 10.65 1.38
C ASN A 32 -3.15 11.01 2.57
N GLY A 33 -4.10 10.14 2.94
CA GLY A 33 -4.98 10.40 4.08
C GLY A 33 -4.24 10.35 5.43
N GLU A 34 -4.73 11.10 6.42
CA GLU A 34 -4.11 11.16 7.76
C GLU A 34 -4.27 9.87 8.58
N GLN A 35 -5.29 9.07 8.26
CA GLN A 35 -5.65 7.84 8.95
C GLN A 35 -5.64 6.67 7.97
N TYR A 36 -5.32 5.47 8.48
CA TYR A 36 -5.37 4.24 7.72
C TYR A 36 -6.28 3.23 8.43
N PRO A 37 -7.16 2.51 7.70
CA PRO A 37 -8.02 1.49 8.29
C PRO A 37 -7.20 0.33 8.88
N ARG A 38 -7.23 0.19 10.21
CA ARG A 38 -6.41 -0.81 10.94
C ARG A 38 -6.74 -2.26 10.59
N PHE A 39 -7.97 -2.56 10.19
CA PHE A 39 -8.36 -3.92 9.80
C PHE A 39 -7.70 -4.39 8.49
N MET A 40 -7.10 -3.47 7.73
CA MET A 40 -6.40 -3.76 6.46
C MET A 40 -4.89 -3.92 6.64
N ALA A 41 -4.37 -3.77 7.86
CA ALA A 41 -2.96 -3.84 8.13
C ALA A 41 -2.67 -4.68 9.37
N GLU A 42 -1.53 -5.36 9.35
CA GLU A 42 -1.05 -6.14 10.49
C GLU A 42 -0.21 -5.25 11.41
N ASP A 43 -0.54 -5.25 12.70
CA ASP A 43 0.23 -4.50 13.68
C ASP A 43 1.51 -5.27 14.03
N VAL A 44 2.66 -4.67 13.71
CA VAL A 44 3.99 -5.27 13.94
C VAL A 44 4.74 -4.58 15.07
N GLY A 45 4.09 -3.67 15.81
CA GLY A 45 4.68 -3.00 16.96
C GLY A 45 5.67 -1.89 16.57
N ALA A 46 6.81 -1.81 17.22
CA ALA A 46 7.84 -0.82 16.91
C ALA A 46 8.80 -1.38 15.85
N VAL A 47 8.86 -0.73 14.69
CA VAL A 47 9.79 -1.08 13.60
C VAL A 47 10.82 0.02 13.45
N GLU A 48 12.10 -0.34 13.61
CA GLU A 48 13.21 0.57 13.37
C GLU A 48 13.76 0.44 11.95
N PHE A 49 14.72 1.30 11.59
CA PHE A 49 15.30 1.33 10.26
C PHE A 49 15.86 -0.04 9.81
N ASP A 50 16.55 -0.73 10.72
CA ASP A 50 17.18 -2.03 10.42
C ASP A 50 16.13 -3.13 10.21
N ASP A 51 14.96 -3.02 10.84
CA ASP A 51 13.85 -3.95 10.69
C ASP A 51 13.13 -3.80 9.34
N LEU A 52 13.22 -2.62 8.70
CA LEU A 52 12.65 -2.42 7.36
C LEU A 52 13.22 -3.38 6.33
N ASN A 53 14.53 -3.68 6.41
CA ASN A 53 15.16 -4.63 5.49
C ASN A 53 14.66 -6.06 5.74
N ARG A 54 14.42 -6.42 7.01
CA ARG A 54 13.81 -7.71 7.35
C ARG A 54 12.38 -7.81 6.83
N LEU A 55 11.61 -6.72 6.92
CA LEU A 55 10.27 -6.63 6.36
C LEU A 55 10.27 -6.71 4.82
N GLN A 56 11.26 -6.10 4.18
CA GLN A 56 11.42 -6.19 2.74
C GLN A 56 11.71 -7.63 2.29
N VAL A 57 12.56 -8.34 3.03
CA VAL A 57 12.99 -9.70 2.64
C VAL A 57 11.92 -10.76 2.96
N SER A 58 11.18 -10.67 4.06
CA SER A 58 10.46 -11.85 4.60
C SER A 58 8.99 -11.64 5.03
N PRO A 59 8.36 -10.52 4.72
CA PRO A 59 7.01 -10.59 4.16
C PRO A 59 6.81 -9.97 2.77
N CYS A 60 7.64 -9.00 2.36
CA CYS A 60 7.47 -8.37 1.04
C CYS A 60 8.07 -9.17 -0.12
N ASN A 61 8.73 -10.31 0.13
CA ASN A 61 9.38 -11.14 -0.91
C ASN A 61 10.32 -10.36 -1.84
N GLY A 62 10.96 -9.30 -1.33
CA GLY A 62 11.84 -8.43 -2.11
C GLY A 62 11.13 -7.23 -2.78
N ASP A 63 9.80 -7.14 -2.71
CA ASP A 63 9.08 -5.97 -3.19
C ASP A 63 9.51 -4.71 -2.42
N PRO A 64 9.50 -3.52 -3.06
CA PRO A 64 9.88 -2.28 -2.41
C PRO A 64 8.95 -2.00 -1.23
N LEU A 65 9.51 -1.65 -0.07
CA LEU A 65 8.75 -1.28 1.12
C LEU A 65 8.52 0.24 1.12
N GLU A 66 7.27 0.67 1.02
CA GLU A 66 6.87 2.07 1.13
C GLU A 66 6.48 2.40 2.58
N VAL A 67 6.92 3.56 3.07
CA VAL A 67 6.69 3.99 4.45
C VAL A 67 5.91 5.31 4.45
N TYR A 68 4.74 5.32 5.08
CA TYR A 68 3.84 6.45 5.10
C TYR A 68 3.59 6.94 6.53
N PRO A 69 3.90 8.21 6.86
CA PRO A 69 3.51 8.78 8.13
C PRO A 69 2.00 8.96 8.21
N LYS A 70 1.39 8.50 9.30
CA LYS A 70 0.03 8.82 9.71
C LYS A 70 0.06 9.58 11.02
N LYS A 71 -1.11 10.06 11.47
CA LYS A 71 -1.21 10.91 12.66
C LYS A 71 -0.58 10.29 13.92
N ASP A 72 -0.84 9.01 14.16
CA ASP A 72 -0.44 8.32 15.41
C ASP A 72 0.48 7.11 15.18
N PHE A 73 0.73 6.74 13.93
CA PHE A 73 1.48 5.53 13.56
C PHE A 73 2.07 5.67 12.15
N TRP A 74 2.84 4.67 11.74
CA TRP A 74 3.46 4.57 10.42
C TRP A 74 2.91 3.37 9.70
N VAL A 75 2.57 3.53 8.43
CA VAL A 75 2.13 2.44 7.57
C VAL A 75 3.32 1.97 6.74
N LEU A 76 3.59 0.68 6.75
CA LEU A 76 4.64 0.03 5.98
C LEU A 76 3.97 -0.88 4.96
N ARG A 77 4.14 -0.65 3.67
CA ARG A 77 3.43 -1.39 2.62
C ARG A 77 4.41 -2.03 1.64
N CYS A 78 4.21 -3.31 1.37
CA CYS A 78 4.94 -4.03 0.34
C CYS A 78 4.41 -3.66 -1.05
N GLY A 79 5.27 -3.17 -1.92
CA GLY A 79 4.91 -2.82 -3.29
C GLY A 79 4.00 -1.60 -3.40
N TYR A 80 3.71 -1.26 -4.65
CA TYR A 80 2.97 -0.04 -5.00
C TYR A 80 1.45 -0.23 -5.07
N ASP A 81 0.99 -1.48 -5.17
CA ASP A 81 -0.40 -1.81 -5.43
C ASP A 81 -1.14 -2.21 -4.16
N TYR A 82 -2.38 -1.74 -4.06
CA TYR A 82 -3.22 -1.92 -2.89
C TYR A 82 -3.67 -3.38 -2.70
N PHE A 83 -3.91 -4.07 -3.81
CA PHE A 83 -4.51 -5.40 -3.80
C PHE A 83 -3.53 -6.54 -3.55
N HIS A 84 -2.22 -6.30 -3.73
CA HIS A 84 -1.21 -7.36 -3.64
C HIS A 84 -0.21 -7.15 -2.50
N GLY A 85 -0.11 -5.94 -1.95
CA GLY A 85 0.86 -5.63 -0.91
C GLY A 85 0.42 -6.00 0.49
N HIS A 86 1.24 -6.77 1.22
CA HIS A 86 1.11 -6.83 2.68
C HIS A 86 1.28 -5.42 3.26
N THR A 87 0.39 -5.05 4.17
CA THR A 87 0.45 -3.75 4.84
C THR A 87 0.61 -3.96 6.33
N PHE A 88 1.51 -3.21 6.94
CA PHE A 88 1.84 -3.27 8.35
C PHE A 88 1.70 -1.90 9.01
N ILE A 89 1.48 -1.92 10.33
CA ILE A 89 1.47 -0.73 11.18
C ILE A 89 2.66 -0.77 12.13
N SER A 90 3.43 0.31 12.15
CA SER A 90 4.46 0.57 13.15
C SER A 90 4.07 1.74 14.06
N HIS A 91 4.27 1.59 15.37
CA HIS A 91 4.07 2.67 16.35
C HIS A 91 5.34 3.50 16.61
N ALA A 92 6.45 3.14 15.95
CA ALA A 92 7.71 3.88 16.00
C ALA A 92 8.02 4.52 14.64
N ASN A 93 8.69 5.68 14.66
CA ASN A 93 9.22 6.30 13.44
C ASN A 93 10.47 5.53 12.97
N PRO A 94 10.41 4.81 11.84
CA PRO A 94 11.52 3.98 11.38
C PRO A 94 12.76 4.80 10.98
N PHE A 95 12.60 6.10 10.74
CA PHE A 95 13.69 6.99 10.31
C PHE A 95 14.23 7.88 11.44
N ALA A 96 13.75 7.76 12.67
CA ALA A 96 14.15 8.63 13.78
C ALA A 96 15.68 8.66 13.98
N ASN A 97 16.35 7.51 13.80
CA ASN A 97 17.80 7.37 13.99
C ASN A 97 18.64 7.85 12.80
N ARG A 98 18.03 8.10 11.63
CA ARG A 98 18.71 8.56 10.41
C ARG A 98 18.75 10.08 10.25
N ILE A 99 17.93 10.83 10.99
CA ILE A 99 17.86 12.30 10.89
C ILE A 99 19.00 12.98 11.69
N ARG A 100 19.76 12.22 12.48
CA ARG A 100 20.81 12.74 13.38
C ARG A 100 22.25 12.61 12.87
N GLN A 101 22.44 12.06 11.68
CA GLN A 101 23.75 11.95 11.00
C GLN A 101 23.82 12.91 9.82
#